data_AF-A0A843I2W1-F1
#
_entry.id   AF-A0A843I2W1-F1
#
_cell.length_a   1.000
_cell.length_b   1.000
_cell.length_c   1.000
_cell.angle_alpha   90.00
_cell.angle_beta   90.00
_cell.angle_gamma   90.00
#
_symmetry.space_group_name_H-M   'P 1'
#
loop_
_entity.id
_entity.type
_entity.pdbx_description
1 polymer ?
#
loop_
_entity_poly.entity_id
_entity_poly.type
_entity_poly.pdbx_seq_one_letter_code
_entity_poly.pdbx_strand_id
1 'polypeptide(L)' 'MRRPLKFYDIAAGRAFTTDRYEVKEVEIKYRGRPPERRLVAVAKSPYTGVECYSFAPSRYEIPAGGLDKYL' A
#
# COMPACT_ATOMS: atom_id res chain seq x y z
N MET A 1 9.48 -11.57 11.02
CA MET A 1 9.62 -10.10 10.86
C MET A 1 9.03 -9.70 9.51
N ARG A 2 8.27 -8.60 9.43
CA ARG A 2 7.78 -8.07 8.15
C ARG A 2 8.93 -7.43 7.39
N ARG A 3 8.93 -7.55 6.05
CA ARG A 3 9.97 -6.94 5.20
C ARG A 3 9.74 -5.43 5.14
N PRO A 4 10.76 -4.58 5.35
CA PRO A 4 10.60 -3.15 5.21
C PRO A 4 10.18 -2.77 3.78
N LEU A 5 9.19 -1.89 3.66
CA LEU A 5 8.70 -1.36 2.38
C LEU A 5 9.04 0.12 2.26
N LYS A 6 9.18 0.58 1.01
CA LYS A 6 9.45 1.99 0.69
C LYS A 6 8.15 2.74 0.40
N PHE A 7 7.97 3.85 1.10
CA PHE A 7 6.85 4.76 0.98
C PHE A 7 7.34 6.12 0.50
N TYR A 8 6.45 6.92 -0.08
CA TYR A 8 6.75 8.30 -0.43
C TYR A 8 5.67 9.22 0.12
N ASP A 9 6.12 10.23 0.85
CA ASP A 9 5.30 11.30 1.36
C ASP A 9 5.34 12.45 0.36
N ILE A 10 4.21 12.65 -0.33
CA ILE A 10 4.06 13.70 -1.34
C ILE A 10 4.09 15.08 -0.68
N ALA A 11 3.53 15.22 0.52
CA ALA A 11 3.49 16.50 1.24
C ALA A 11 4.89 16.91 1.73
N ALA A 12 5.72 15.94 2.13
CA ALA A 12 7.12 16.18 2.48
C ALA A 12 8.09 16.17 1.28
N GLY A 13 7.65 15.69 0.12
CA GLY A 13 8.51 15.44 -1.05
C GLY A 13 9.60 14.40 -0.80
N ARG A 14 9.41 13.47 0.14
CA ARG A 14 10.47 12.57 0.65
C ARG A 14 10.02 11.12 0.74
N ALA A 15 10.96 10.20 0.48
CA ALA A 15 10.76 8.77 0.70
C ALA A 15 11.17 8.34 2.11
N PHE A 16 10.53 7.31 2.64
CA PHE A 16 10.94 6.63 3.87
C PHE A 16 10.73 5.12 3.75
N THR A 17 11.45 4.35 4.58
CA THR A 17 11.36 2.89 4.60
C THR A 17 10.93 2.44 5.99
N THR A 18 9.95 1.55 6.07
CA THR A 18 9.45 1.03 7.36
C THR A 18 8.88 -0.37 7.23
N ASP A 19 9.02 -1.19 8.28
CA ASP A 19 8.32 -2.47 8.46
C ASP A 19 7.01 -2.30 9.26
N ARG A 20 6.76 -1.09 9.80
CA ARG A 20 5.53 -0.70 10.49
C ARG A 20 4.50 -0.19 9.49
N TYR A 21 3.86 -1.13 8.79
CA TYR A 21 2.78 -0.86 7.85
C TYR A 21 1.60 -1.81 8.07
N GLU A 22 0.42 -1.36 7.67
CA GLU A 22 -0.80 -2.15 7.58
C GLU A 22 -1.09 -2.50 6.12
N VAL A 23 -1.74 -3.63 5.86
CA VAL A 23 -2.23 -3.95 4.51
C VAL A 23 -3.71 -3.65 4.50
N LYS A 24 -4.13 -2.72 3.64
CA LYS A 24 -5.54 -2.30 3.48
C LYS A 24 -6.02 -2.63 2.08
N GLU A 25 -7.27 -3.02 1.95
CA GLU A 25 -7.94 -3.09 0.65
C GLU A 25 -8.37 -1.69 0.24
N VAL A 26 -7.91 -1.23 -0.92
CA VAL A 26 -8.28 0.06 -1.50
C VAL A 26 -8.96 -0.15 -2.84
N GLU A 27 -10.00 0.63 -3.08
CA GLU A 27 -10.63 0.72 -4.38
C GLU A 27 -9.87 1.71 -5.25
N ILE A 28 -9.27 1.21 -6.33
CA ILE A 28 -8.56 2.03 -7.31
C ILE A 28 -9.49 2.24 -8.50
N LYS A 29 -9.82 3.52 -8.74
CA LYS A 29 -10.62 3.92 -9.89
C LYS A 29 -9.71 4.36 -11.02
N TYR A 30 -9.67 3.58 -12.09
CA TYR A 30 -9.04 3.99 -13.34
C TYR A 30 -10.10 4.58 -14.27
N ARG A 31 -9.77 5.69 -14.95
CA ARG A 31 -10.70 6.32 -15.90
C ARG A 31 -11.03 5.34 -17.03
N GLY A 32 -12.31 5.05 -17.22
CA GLY A 32 -12.80 4.14 -18.26
C GLY A 32 -12.66 2.64 -17.95
N ARG A 33 -12.38 2.26 -16.69
CA ARG A 33 -12.42 0.86 -16.23
C ARG A 33 -13.31 0.71 -15.00
N PRO A 34 -13.86 -0.49 -14.75
CA PRO A 34 -14.49 -0.81 -13.47
C PRO A 34 -13.51 -0.56 -12.31
N PRO A 35 -14.01 -0.15 -11.12
CA PRO A 35 -13.18 -0.04 -9.93
C PRO A 35 -12.51 -1.38 -9.62
N GLU A 36 -11.21 -1.35 -9.34
CA GLU A 36 -10.46 -2.54 -8.93
C GLU A 36 -10.13 -2.46 -7.44
N ARG A 37 -10.44 -3.50 -6.68
CA ARG A 37 -10.00 -3.62 -5.29
C ARG A 37 -8.59 -4.22 -5.25
N ARG A 38 -7.66 -3.55 -4.59
CA ARG A 38 -6.28 -4.02 -4.43
C ARG A 38 -5.82 -3.90 -2.98
N LEU A 39 -5.07 -4.90 -2.53
CA LEU A 39 -4.35 -4.83 -1.27
C LEU A 39 -3.11 -3.95 -1.42
N VAL A 40 -2.98 -2.94 -0.58
CA VAL A 40 -1.83 -2.02 -0.55
C VAL A 40 -1.28 -1.91 0.85
N ALA A 41 0.05 -1.77 0.96
CA ALA A 41 0.68 -1.41 2.22
C ALA A 41 0.51 0.08 2.48
N VAL A 42 0.10 0.42 3.71
CA VAL A 42 -0.12 1.79 4.20
C VAL A 42 0.70 1.99 5.46
N ALA A 43 1.48 3.08 5.49
CA ALA A 43 2.26 3.47 6.67
C ALA A 43 2.09 4.96 6.93
N LYS A 44 2.23 5.38 8.20
CA LYS A 44 2.27 6.80 8.54
C LYS A 44 3.66 7.36 8.27
N SER A 45 3.71 8.49 7.57
CA SER A 45 4.95 9.24 7.36
C SER A 45 5.54 9.71 8.68
N PRO A 46 6.85 9.48 8.93
CA PRO A 46 7.52 10.06 10.09
C PRO A 46 7.72 11.58 9.95
N TYR A 47 7.50 12.15 8.76
CA TYR A 47 7.73 13.57 8.49
C TYR A 47 6.48 14.42 8.71
N THR A 48 5.31 13.92 8.28
CA THR A 48 4.06 14.69 8.28
C THR A 48 2.92 13.98 9.04
N GLY A 49 3.10 12.71 9.42
CA GLY A 49 2.07 11.90 10.06
C GLY A 49 0.95 11.43 9.12
N VAL A 50 0.98 11.82 7.84
CA VAL A 50 -0.05 11.42 6.85
C VAL A 50 0.10 9.95 6.48
N GLU A 51 -1.01 9.31 6.08
CA GLU A 51 -0.96 7.96 5.53
C GLU A 51 -0.34 7.99 4.13
N CYS A 52 0.70 7.18 3.93
CA CYS A 52 1.38 7.01 2.66
C CYS A 52 1.18 5.58 2.17
N TYR A 53 0.93 5.45 0.87
CA TYR A 53 0.80 4.17 0.19
C TYR A 53 2.16 3.75 -0.37
N SER A 54 2.46 2.46 -0.32
CA SER A 54 3.68 1.95 -0.96
C SER A 54 3.56 2.09 -2.49
N PHE A 55 4.61 2.62 -3.13
CA PHE A 55 4.70 2.73 -4.60
C PHE A 55 4.93 1.37 -5.27
N ALA A 56 5.36 0.38 -4.49
CA ALA A 56 5.56 -0.98 -4.93
C ALA A 56 5.18 -1.92 -3.80
N PRO A 57 4.19 -2.75 -4.05
CA PRO A 57 4.55 -4.15 -4.06
C PRO A 57 4.51 -4.58 -5.51
N SER A 58 5.57 -5.21 -6.00
CA SER A 58 5.34 -6.10 -7.13
C SER A 58 4.24 -7.10 -6.72
N ARG A 59 3.43 -7.61 -7.66
CA ARG A 59 2.39 -8.62 -7.37
C ARG A 59 2.89 -9.83 -6.56
N TYR A 60 4.21 -10.03 -6.49
CA TYR A 60 4.88 -11.08 -5.74
C TYR A 60 5.12 -10.75 -4.25
N GLU A 61 5.07 -9.48 -3.84
CA GLU A 61 5.40 -9.03 -2.47
C GLU A 61 4.19 -8.91 -1.54
N ILE A 62 3.00 -8.71 -2.11
CA ILE A 62 1.73 -8.89 -1.40
C ILE A 62 0.98 -9.98 -2.17
N PRO A 63 0.97 -11.23 -1.69
CA PRO A 63 0.16 -12.27 -2.31
C PRO A 63 -1.29 -11.78 -2.29
N ALA A 64 -1.93 -11.77 -3.46
CA ALA A 64 -3.37 -11.59 -3.52
C ALA A 64 -3.97 -12.64 -2.58
N GLY A 65 -4.76 -12.22 -1.59
CA GLY A 65 -5.47 -13.15 -0.73
C GLY A 65 -6.27 -14.09 -1.62
N GLY A 66 -6.09 -15.40 -1.45
CA GLY A 66 -6.87 -16.37 -2.19
C GLY A 66 -8.37 -16.11 -2.00
N LEU A 67 -9.14 -16.36 -3.07
CA LEU A 67 -10.59 -16.13 -3.11
C LEU A 67 -11.34 -16.86 -1.98
N ASP A 68 -10.73 -17.92 -1.44
CA ASP A 68 -11.13 -18.73 -0.29
C ASP A 68 -11.25 -17.95 1.03
N LYS A 69 -10.64 -16.76 1.15
CA LYS A 69 -10.81 -15.90 2.34
C LYS A 69 -12.03 -14.98 2.29
N TYR A 70 -12.81 -15.03 1.21
CA TYR A 70 -14.00 -14.20 0.99
C TYR A 70 -15.28 -15.03 0.76
N LEU A 71 -15.24 -16.34 1.06
CA LEU A 71 -16.39 -17.25 1.07
C LEU A 71 -16.76 -17.65 2.50
#